data_AF-A0A257JHG8-F1
#
_entry.id   AF-A0A257JHG8-F1
#
_cell.length_a   1.000
_cell.length_b   1.000
_cell.length_c   1.000
_cell.angle_alpha   90.00
_cell.angle_beta   90.00
_cell.angle_gamma   90.00
#
_symmetry.space_group_name_H-M   'P 1'
#
loop_
_entity.id
_entity.type
_entity.pdbx_description
1 polymer ?
#
loop_
_entity_poly.entity_id
_entity_poly.type
_entity_poly.pdbx_seq_one_letter_code
_entity_poly.pdbx_strand_id
1 'polypeptide(L)'
;MTAPLANDSFLRACLRQPTEHTPMWLMRQAGRYLPEYKATRVAAGNSFMGLATNPHYATEVTLQPLERFDLDAAILFSDILTVPDAMGLGLSFGAGEGPRFAHPVRDEAAVAQLAVPDMAKLRYVFDAVSSIRKALETTDAQGQRVARVPLIGFSGSPWTLACYMVEGAGSDDYRQVKTMLYARPDLLHRILAV
;
A
#
# COMPACT_ATOMS: atom_id res chain seq x y z
N MET A 1 12.54 -18.83 -11.53
CA MET A 1 11.11 -19.16 -11.66
C MET A 1 10.46 -19.00 -10.30
N THR A 2 9.29 -18.37 -10.22
CA THR A 2 8.51 -18.22 -8.97
C THR A 2 7.99 -19.58 -8.51
N ALA A 3 8.08 -19.86 -7.21
CA ALA A 3 7.52 -21.08 -6.64
C ALA A 3 5.98 -21.13 -6.90
N PRO A 4 5.41 -22.31 -7.23
CA PRO A 4 3.96 -22.46 -7.34
C PRO A 4 3.28 -22.22 -5.98
N LEU A 5 1.99 -21.88 -5.99
CA LEU A 5 1.24 -21.60 -4.75
C LEU A 5 0.79 -22.90 -4.09
N ALA A 6 0.97 -23.00 -2.77
CA ALA A 6 0.40 -24.07 -1.95
C ALA A 6 -1.10 -23.87 -1.72
N ASN A 7 -1.50 -22.63 -1.41
CA ASN A 7 -2.90 -22.21 -1.34
C ASN A 7 -3.16 -21.13 -2.39
N ASP A 8 -3.96 -21.45 -3.41
CA ASP A 8 -4.40 -20.54 -4.46
C ASP A 8 -5.89 -20.16 -4.38
N SER A 9 -6.56 -20.54 -3.28
CA SER A 9 -8.01 -20.40 -3.10
C SER A 9 -8.48 -18.96 -3.31
N PHE A 10 -7.73 -17.98 -2.79
CA PHE A 10 -8.03 -16.56 -3.00
C PHE A 10 -8.05 -16.17 -4.49
N LEU A 11 -7.06 -16.62 -5.27
CA LEU A 11 -6.98 -16.31 -6.70
C LEU A 11 -8.10 -17.01 -7.49
N ARG A 12 -8.36 -18.28 -7.19
CA ARG A 12 -9.47 -19.04 -7.78
C ARG A 12 -10.81 -18.37 -7.53
N ALA A 13 -11.08 -17.94 -6.29
CA ALA A 13 -12.30 -17.23 -5.93
C ALA A 13 -12.43 -15.89 -6.68
N CYS A 14 -11.35 -15.10 -6.79
CA CYS A 14 -11.34 -13.88 -7.61
C CYS A 14 -11.66 -14.14 -9.08
N LEU A 15 -11.26 -15.31 -9.60
CA LEU A 15 -11.55 -15.76 -10.96
C LEU A 15 -12.91 -16.47 -11.10
N ARG A 16 -13.72 -16.54 -10.03
CA ARG A 16 -15.01 -17.25 -9.98
C ARG A 16 -14.90 -18.75 -10.27
N GLN A 17 -13.77 -19.34 -9.93
CA GLN A 17 -13.55 -20.78 -9.98
C GLN A 17 -14.01 -21.42 -8.65
N PRO A 18 -14.44 -22.70 -8.65
CA PRO A 18 -14.84 -23.37 -7.41
C PRO A 18 -13.67 -23.42 -6.41
N THR A 19 -13.94 -23.42 -5.11
CA THR A 19 -12.94 -23.58 -4.03
C THR A 19 -13.51 -24.49 -2.95
N GLU A 20 -12.66 -25.14 -2.16
CA GLU A 20 -13.08 -26.06 -1.09
C GLU A 20 -13.75 -25.30 0.07
N HIS A 21 -13.26 -24.10 0.35
CA HIS A 21 -13.83 -23.15 1.32
C HIS A 21 -13.85 -21.73 0.74
N THR A 22 -14.50 -20.80 1.45
CA THR A 22 -14.44 -19.36 1.10
C THR A 22 -13.13 -18.77 1.62
N PRO A 23 -12.23 -18.26 0.75
CA PRO A 23 -10.96 -17.71 1.20
C PRO A 23 -11.15 -16.38 1.94
N MET A 24 -10.30 -16.11 2.93
CA MET A 24 -10.39 -14.96 3.81
C MET A 24 -9.03 -14.26 4.02
N TRP A 25 -9.06 -12.93 3.96
CA TRP A 25 -8.00 -12.04 4.39
C TRP A 25 -8.64 -10.78 4.97
N LEU A 26 -7.90 -9.98 5.74
CA LEU A 26 -8.46 -8.82 6.42
C LEU A 26 -7.75 -7.53 5.99
N MET A 27 -8.54 -6.50 5.64
CA MET A 27 -8.00 -5.16 5.44
C MET A 27 -7.32 -4.69 6.73
N ARG A 28 -6.07 -4.21 6.61
CA ARG A 28 -5.20 -3.84 7.73
C ARG A 28 -4.87 -5.01 8.69
N GLN A 29 -4.77 -6.24 8.18
CA GLN A 29 -4.28 -7.39 8.94
C GLN A 29 -2.90 -7.13 9.58
N ALA A 30 -2.00 -6.45 8.89
CA ALA A 30 -0.78 -5.91 9.49
C ALA A 30 -1.09 -4.56 10.15
N GLY A 31 -1.25 -4.53 11.48
CA GLY A 31 -1.65 -3.29 12.14
C GLY A 31 -1.57 -3.28 13.66
N ARG A 32 -1.87 -2.11 14.22
CA ARG A 32 -1.75 -1.77 15.65
C ARG A 32 -2.56 -2.64 16.61
N TYR A 33 -3.44 -3.51 16.13
CA TYR A 33 -4.13 -4.47 17.00
C TYR A 33 -3.20 -5.63 17.41
N LEU A 34 -2.12 -5.86 16.66
CA LEU A 34 -1.08 -6.83 16.97
C LEU A 34 0.00 -6.19 17.88
N PRO A 35 0.28 -6.75 19.07
CA PRO A 35 1.38 -6.28 19.93
C PRO A 35 2.75 -6.26 19.24
N GLU A 36 3.07 -7.29 18.47
CA GLU A 36 4.31 -7.44 17.70
C GLU A 36 4.45 -6.35 16.63
N TYR A 37 3.36 -5.96 15.96
CA TYR A 37 3.38 -4.84 15.02
C TYR A 37 3.79 -3.54 15.72
N LYS A 38 3.26 -3.29 16.92
CA LYS A 38 3.64 -2.11 17.70
C LYS A 38 5.13 -2.15 18.06
N ALA A 39 5.65 -3.32 18.43
CA ALA A 39 7.06 -3.50 18.75
C ALA A 39 7.96 -3.21 17.54
N THR A 40 7.66 -3.78 16.36
CA THR A 40 8.40 -3.51 15.12
C THR A 40 8.34 -2.02 14.75
N ARG A 41 7.18 -1.39 14.92
CA ARG A 41 7.03 0.06 14.68
C ARG A 41 7.91 0.90 15.61
N VAL A 42 8.04 0.52 16.88
CA VAL A 42 8.96 1.18 17.82
C VAL A 42 10.41 1.00 17.37
N ALA A 43 10.80 -0.22 16.99
CA ALA A 43 12.12 -0.53 16.44
C ALA A 43 12.44 0.26 15.15
N ALA A 44 11.44 0.56 14.34
CA ALA A 44 11.53 1.41 13.15
C ALA A 44 11.50 2.92 13.46
N GLY A 45 11.73 3.32 14.72
CA GLY A 45 11.78 4.74 15.12
C GLY A 45 10.42 5.41 15.23
N ASN A 46 9.34 4.63 15.45
CA ASN A 46 7.93 5.07 15.50
C ASN A 46 7.39 5.74 14.23
N SER A 47 8.18 5.81 13.16
CA SER A 47 7.79 6.38 11.88
C SER A 47 7.07 5.34 11.03
N PHE A 48 5.87 5.68 10.55
CA PHE A 48 5.17 4.85 9.57
C PHE A 48 5.98 4.73 8.27
N MET A 49 6.57 5.83 7.81
CA MET A 49 7.44 5.81 6.63
C MET A 49 8.71 4.99 6.88
N GLY A 50 9.33 5.11 8.07
CA GLY A 50 10.48 4.27 8.43
C GLY A 50 10.18 2.77 8.38
N LEU A 51 8.93 2.39 8.69
CA LEU A 51 8.45 1.02 8.59
C LEU A 51 8.16 0.61 7.12
N ALA A 52 7.52 1.48 6.34
CA ALA A 52 7.11 1.20 4.96
C ALA A 52 8.25 1.28 3.92
N THR A 53 9.27 2.10 4.16
CA THR A 53 10.42 2.29 3.24
C THR A 53 11.58 1.35 3.53
N ASN A 54 11.51 0.55 4.60
CA ASN A 54 12.49 -0.47 4.92
C ASN A 54 11.95 -1.86 4.51
N PRO A 55 12.52 -2.51 3.48
CA PRO A 55 12.03 -3.80 2.99
C PRO A 55 12.01 -4.90 4.05
N HIS A 56 12.94 -4.89 5.00
CA HIS A 56 12.97 -5.88 6.08
C HIS A 56 11.78 -5.71 7.00
N TYR A 57 11.56 -4.50 7.51
CA TYR A 57 10.44 -4.23 8.40
C TYR A 57 9.08 -4.40 7.71
N ALA A 58 8.93 -3.91 6.47
CA ALA A 58 7.74 -4.13 5.67
C ALA A 58 7.44 -5.62 5.47
N THR A 59 8.50 -6.43 5.28
CA THR A 59 8.36 -7.89 5.18
C THR A 59 7.89 -8.49 6.49
N GLU A 60 8.56 -8.18 7.60
CA GLU A 60 8.23 -8.69 8.92
C GLU A 60 6.75 -8.43 9.27
N VAL A 61 6.30 -7.18 9.19
CA VAL A 61 4.92 -6.82 9.57
C VAL A 61 3.88 -7.40 8.62
N THR A 62 4.23 -7.68 7.36
CA THR A 62 3.35 -8.37 6.42
C THR A 62 3.10 -9.83 6.82
N LEU A 63 4.12 -10.49 7.39
CA LEU A 63 4.05 -11.90 7.78
C LEU A 63 3.39 -12.11 9.15
N GLN A 64 3.54 -11.17 10.08
CA GLN A 64 2.99 -11.27 11.45
C GLN A 64 1.54 -11.82 11.55
N PRO A 65 0.57 -11.39 10.70
CA PRO A 65 -0.80 -11.89 10.79
C PRO A 65 -0.91 -13.37 10.37
N LEU A 66 -0.07 -13.82 9.43
CA LEU A 66 -0.04 -15.20 8.96
C LEU A 66 0.54 -16.17 10.01
N GLU A 67 1.28 -15.66 10.98
CA GLU A 67 1.77 -16.45 12.12
C GLU A 67 0.70 -16.66 13.19
N ARG A 68 -0.39 -15.87 13.15
CA ARG A 68 -1.50 -15.97 14.11
C ARG A 68 -2.74 -16.62 13.53
N PHE A 69 -2.98 -16.39 12.24
CA PHE A 69 -4.23 -16.70 11.60
C PHE A 69 -3.95 -17.40 10.26
N ASP A 70 -4.76 -18.39 9.94
CA ASP A 70 -4.68 -19.11 8.68
C ASP A 70 -5.40 -18.33 7.57
N LEU A 71 -4.84 -17.17 7.20
CA LEU A 71 -5.38 -16.31 6.14
C LEU A 71 -4.97 -16.84 4.77
N ASP A 72 -5.85 -16.70 3.78
CA ASP A 72 -5.65 -17.21 2.41
C ASP A 72 -4.88 -16.22 1.50
N ALA A 73 -4.50 -15.05 2.02
CA ALA A 73 -3.67 -14.09 1.30
C ALA A 73 -2.85 -13.20 2.25
N ALA A 74 -1.65 -12.84 1.79
CA ALA A 74 -0.89 -11.74 2.35
C ALA A 74 -1.20 -10.46 1.57
N ILE A 75 -1.13 -9.29 2.21
CA ILE A 75 -1.14 -8.00 1.53
C ILE A 75 0.13 -7.24 1.89
N LEU A 76 0.80 -6.68 0.88
CA LEU A 76 1.98 -5.84 1.05
C LEU A 76 1.73 -4.77 2.12
N PHE A 77 2.66 -4.62 3.06
CA PHE A 77 2.68 -3.45 3.92
C PHE A 77 3.29 -2.25 3.18
N SER A 78 2.46 -1.28 2.83
CA SER A 78 2.84 -0.01 2.18
C SER A 78 1.76 1.05 2.46
N ASP A 79 1.74 2.14 1.70
CA ASP A 79 0.68 3.17 1.76
C ASP A 79 0.32 3.69 0.37
N ILE A 80 -0.94 4.09 0.20
CA ILE A 80 -1.43 4.63 -1.07
C ILE A 80 -0.74 5.96 -1.42
N LEU A 81 -0.28 6.71 -0.42
CA LEU A 81 0.32 8.03 -0.59
C LEU A 81 1.79 7.99 -1.02
N THR A 82 2.37 6.80 -1.18
CA THR A 82 3.72 6.61 -1.74
C THR A 82 3.84 7.17 -3.17
N VAL A 83 2.77 7.08 -3.96
CA VAL A 83 2.75 7.60 -5.34
C VAL A 83 2.83 9.14 -5.37
N PRO A 84 1.93 9.90 -4.69
CA PRO A 84 2.08 11.35 -4.61
C PRO A 84 3.36 11.82 -3.89
N ASP A 85 3.87 11.06 -2.92
CA ASP A 85 5.16 11.37 -2.31
C ASP A 85 6.31 11.27 -3.33
N ALA A 86 6.31 10.22 -4.17
CA ALA A 86 7.27 10.07 -5.26
C ALA A 86 7.13 11.17 -6.33
N MET A 87 5.95 11.76 -6.50
CA MET A 87 5.71 12.96 -7.32
C MET A 87 6.31 14.24 -6.69
N GLY A 88 6.83 14.18 -5.47
CA GLY A 88 7.55 15.28 -4.82
C GLY A 88 6.70 16.17 -3.92
N LEU A 89 5.51 15.72 -3.51
CA LEU A 89 4.60 16.56 -2.71
C LEU A 89 4.98 16.66 -1.21
N GLY A 90 5.98 15.86 -0.77
CA GLY A 90 6.54 15.92 0.58
C GLY A 90 5.58 15.36 1.64
N LEU A 91 5.43 14.03 1.68
CA LEU A 91 4.57 13.35 2.64
C LEU A 91 5.20 13.29 4.04
N SER A 92 4.38 13.57 5.06
CA SER A 92 4.76 13.41 6.46
C SER A 92 3.62 12.80 7.28
N PHE A 93 3.97 12.11 8.35
CA PHE A 93 3.03 11.53 9.31
C PHE A 93 3.34 12.05 10.71
N GLY A 94 2.53 12.98 11.21
CA GLY A 94 2.64 13.49 12.57
C GLY A 94 2.17 12.47 13.62
N ALA A 95 2.72 12.53 14.83
CA ALA A 95 2.28 11.66 15.92
C ALA A 95 0.83 12.01 16.32
N GLY A 96 -0.10 11.06 16.14
CA GLY A 96 -1.52 11.30 16.39
C GLY A 96 -2.23 12.09 15.28
N GLU A 97 -1.49 12.54 14.27
CA GLU A 97 -2.03 13.21 13.09
C GLU A 97 -2.09 12.27 11.88
N GLY A 98 -3.02 12.53 10.97
CA GLY A 98 -3.07 11.86 9.68
C GLY A 98 -1.89 12.26 8.76
N PRO A 99 -1.81 11.67 7.55
CA PRO A 99 -0.83 12.08 6.56
C PRO A 99 -1.04 13.54 6.14
N ARG A 100 0.06 14.25 5.89
CA ARG A 100 0.08 15.62 5.37
C ARG A 100 1.10 15.78 4.25
N PHE A 101 0.75 16.58 3.25
CA PHE A 101 1.66 17.01 2.18
C PHE A 101 2.14 18.44 2.41
N ALA A 102 3.44 18.66 2.21
CA ALA A 102 4.05 19.99 2.25
C ALA A 102 3.61 20.85 1.05
N HIS A 103 3.35 20.23 -0.10
CA HIS A 103 3.04 20.91 -1.35
C HIS A 103 1.68 20.42 -1.92
N PRO A 104 0.54 20.88 -1.37
CA PRO A 104 -0.76 20.51 -1.92
C PRO A 104 -0.99 21.11 -3.32
N VAL A 105 -1.68 20.37 -4.18
CA VAL A 105 -1.93 20.71 -5.58
C VAL A 105 -3.22 21.53 -5.68
N ARG A 106 -3.11 22.87 -5.64
CA ARG A 106 -4.29 23.76 -5.55
C ARG A 106 -4.44 24.77 -6.70
N ASP A 107 -3.38 24.97 -7.48
CA ASP A 107 -3.36 25.91 -8.58
C ASP A 107 -2.77 25.28 -9.85
N GLU A 108 -2.90 26.00 -10.95
CA GLU A 108 -2.46 25.57 -12.28
C GLU A 108 -0.96 25.29 -12.34
N ALA A 109 -0.15 26.05 -11.58
CA ALA A 109 1.30 25.85 -11.54
C ALA A 109 1.66 24.53 -10.84
N ALA A 110 1.02 24.21 -9.72
CA ALA A 110 1.22 22.94 -9.03
C ALA A 110 0.75 21.75 -9.88
N VAL A 111 -0.38 21.88 -10.59
CA VAL A 111 -0.86 20.84 -11.52
C VAL A 111 0.12 20.62 -12.68
N ALA A 112 0.70 21.70 -13.23
CA ALA A 112 1.66 21.63 -14.32
C ALA A 112 2.98 20.94 -13.93
N GLN A 113 3.33 20.93 -12.63
CA GLN A 113 4.52 20.25 -12.11
C GLN A 113 4.32 18.74 -11.92
N LEU A 114 3.09 18.25 -11.94
CA LEU A 114 2.83 16.82 -11.79
C LEU A 114 3.32 16.05 -13.01
N ALA A 115 4.02 14.94 -12.73
CA ALA A 115 4.47 13.98 -13.71
C ALA A 115 4.40 12.57 -13.12
N VAL A 116 4.32 11.56 -13.98
CA VAL A 116 4.47 10.16 -13.57
C VAL A 116 5.80 10.05 -12.81
N PRO A 117 5.80 9.56 -11.55
CA PRO A 117 7.01 9.53 -10.75
C PRO A 117 8.04 8.61 -11.37
N ASP A 118 9.32 8.96 -11.20
CA ASP A 118 10.40 8.03 -11.48
C ASP A 118 10.23 6.78 -10.60
N MET A 119 10.08 5.62 -11.23
CA MET A 119 9.89 4.34 -10.55
C MET A 119 11.06 3.99 -9.63
N ALA A 120 12.24 4.58 -9.83
CA ALA A 120 13.36 4.45 -8.90
C ALA A 120 13.03 5.00 -7.50
N LYS A 121 12.19 6.04 -7.39
CA LYS A 121 11.72 6.57 -6.11
C LYS A 121 10.81 5.59 -5.36
N LEU A 122 10.17 4.66 -6.06
CA LEU A 122 9.33 3.60 -5.50
C LEU A 122 10.08 2.26 -5.35
N ARG A 123 11.40 2.25 -5.53
CA ARG A 123 12.22 1.02 -5.46
C ARG A 123 11.99 0.23 -4.17
N TYR A 124 11.88 0.92 -3.03
CA TYR A 124 11.63 0.28 -1.74
C TYR A 124 10.34 -0.57 -1.71
N VAL A 125 9.31 -0.17 -2.46
CA VAL A 125 8.05 -0.92 -2.60
C VAL A 125 8.31 -2.22 -3.36
N PHE A 126 9.03 -2.15 -4.49
CA PHE A 126 9.37 -3.33 -5.30
C PHE A 126 10.31 -4.29 -4.56
N ASP A 127 11.24 -3.76 -3.79
CA ASP A 127 12.14 -4.54 -2.95
C ASP A 127 11.37 -5.24 -1.82
N ALA A 128 10.42 -4.54 -1.18
CA ALA A 128 9.53 -5.14 -0.19
C ALA A 128 8.66 -6.25 -0.81
N VAL A 129 8.07 -6.04 -1.99
CA VAL A 129 7.31 -7.08 -2.71
C VAL A 129 8.18 -8.30 -2.96
N SER A 130 9.40 -8.11 -3.48
CA SER A 130 10.33 -9.20 -3.76
C SER A 130 10.73 -9.96 -2.49
N SER A 131 11.00 -9.22 -1.42
CA SER A 131 11.37 -9.76 -0.10
C SER A 131 10.22 -10.57 0.51
N ILE A 132 8.99 -10.03 0.51
CA ILE A 132 7.79 -10.72 1.01
C ILE A 132 7.51 -11.98 0.20
N ARG A 133 7.56 -11.90 -1.14
CA ARG A 133 7.35 -13.06 -2.00
C ARG A 133 8.33 -14.19 -1.68
N LYS A 134 9.59 -13.87 -1.41
CA LYS A 134 10.60 -14.84 -0.99
C LYS A 134 10.33 -15.39 0.41
N ALA A 135 9.92 -14.53 1.34
CA ALA A 135 9.64 -14.94 2.72
C ALA A 135 8.36 -15.78 2.88
N LEU A 136 7.44 -15.70 1.91
CA LEU A 136 6.27 -16.57 1.82
C LEU A 136 6.59 -17.98 1.28
N GLU A 137 7.82 -18.23 0.85
CA GLU A 137 8.22 -19.55 0.37
C GLU A 137 8.36 -20.54 1.52
N THR A 138 7.84 -21.73 1.31
CA THR A 138 7.86 -22.87 2.22
C THR A 138 8.06 -24.16 1.42
N THR A 139 7.92 -25.30 2.07
CA THR A 139 8.03 -26.61 1.47
C THR A 139 6.71 -27.37 1.65
N ASP A 140 6.20 -27.99 0.59
CA ASP A 140 5.04 -28.88 0.68
C ASP A 140 5.39 -30.25 1.28
N ALA A 141 4.40 -31.14 1.40
CA ALA A 141 4.59 -32.49 1.95
C ALA A 141 5.54 -33.37 1.12
N GLN A 142 5.79 -33.01 -0.14
CA GLN A 142 6.65 -33.72 -1.10
C GLN A 142 8.05 -33.10 -1.19
N GLY A 143 8.39 -32.15 -0.31
CA GLY A 143 9.70 -31.52 -0.30
C GLY A 143 9.87 -30.46 -1.40
N GLN A 144 8.81 -30.07 -2.11
CA GLN A 144 8.90 -29.08 -3.18
C GLN A 144 8.74 -27.66 -2.62
N ARG A 145 9.52 -26.73 -3.18
CA ARG A 145 9.44 -25.32 -2.83
C ARG A 145 8.15 -24.73 -3.40
N VAL A 146 7.31 -24.19 -2.52
CA VAL A 146 6.01 -23.58 -2.83
C VAL A 146 5.89 -22.23 -2.11
N ALA A 147 5.00 -21.35 -2.56
CA ALA A 147 4.64 -20.15 -1.82
C ALA A 147 3.37 -20.42 -1.00
N ARG A 148 3.40 -20.15 0.30
CA ARG A 148 2.33 -20.45 1.27
C ARG A 148 0.97 -19.92 0.81
N VAL A 149 0.91 -18.62 0.44
CA VAL A 149 -0.30 -17.90 -0.01
C VAL A 149 0.05 -16.85 -1.07
N PRO A 150 -0.91 -16.37 -1.88
CA PRO A 150 -0.71 -15.23 -2.77
C PRO A 150 -0.38 -13.95 -2.00
N LEU A 151 0.35 -13.05 -2.67
CA LEU A 151 0.63 -11.70 -2.17
C LEU A 151 -0.16 -10.68 -2.98
N ILE A 152 -0.96 -9.87 -2.30
CA ILE A 152 -1.72 -8.76 -2.86
C ILE A 152 -0.84 -7.51 -2.90
N GLY A 153 -0.66 -6.94 -4.09
CA GLY A 153 -0.21 -5.56 -4.26
C GLY A 153 -1.41 -4.60 -4.29
N PHE A 154 -1.20 -3.32 -4.00
CA PHE A 154 -2.28 -2.34 -3.99
C PHE A 154 -1.79 -0.92 -4.33
N SER A 155 -2.74 -0.05 -4.68
CA SER A 155 -2.55 1.38 -4.84
C SER A 155 -3.86 2.12 -4.55
N GLY A 156 -3.78 3.44 -4.32
CA GLY A 156 -4.96 4.30 -4.31
C GLY A 156 -5.50 4.51 -5.73
N SER A 157 -6.80 4.76 -5.86
CA SER A 157 -7.37 5.18 -7.15
C SER A 157 -6.93 6.60 -7.49
N PRO A 158 -6.91 7.01 -8.77
CA PRO A 158 -6.57 8.37 -9.18
C PRO A 158 -7.37 9.43 -8.42
N TRP A 159 -8.69 9.22 -8.25
CA TRP A 159 -9.55 10.14 -7.50
C TRP A 159 -9.16 10.23 -6.01
N THR A 160 -8.98 9.09 -5.33
CA THR A 160 -8.62 9.10 -3.91
C THR A 160 -7.25 9.74 -3.69
N LEU A 161 -6.28 9.51 -4.58
CA LEU A 161 -4.98 10.16 -4.50
C LEU A 161 -5.11 11.67 -4.73
N ALA A 162 -5.87 12.10 -5.74
CA ALA A 162 -6.14 13.52 -6.01
C ALA A 162 -6.79 14.22 -4.82
N CYS A 163 -7.70 13.56 -4.08
CA CYS A 163 -8.25 14.11 -2.84
C CYS A 163 -7.14 14.49 -1.85
N TYR A 164 -6.22 13.57 -1.54
CA TYR A 164 -5.12 13.89 -0.62
C TYR A 164 -4.14 14.92 -1.20
N MET A 165 -3.84 14.86 -2.50
CA MET A 165 -2.95 15.80 -3.17
C MET A 165 -3.49 17.24 -3.09
N VAL A 166 -4.79 17.44 -3.30
CA VAL A 166 -5.42 18.77 -3.34
C VAL A 166 -5.75 19.29 -1.95
N GLU A 167 -6.31 18.43 -1.08
CA GLU A 167 -6.61 18.80 0.31
C GLU A 167 -5.30 19.05 1.10
N GLY A 168 -4.27 18.25 0.81
CA GLY A 168 -2.99 18.24 1.52
C GLY A 168 -3.01 17.40 2.80
N ALA A 169 -4.14 16.79 3.15
CA ALA A 169 -4.33 15.90 4.29
C ALA A 169 -5.65 15.12 4.12
N GLY A 170 -6.02 14.31 5.13
CA GLY A 170 -7.41 13.83 5.23
C GLY A 170 -8.40 14.98 5.38
N SER A 171 -9.61 14.82 4.83
CA SER A 171 -10.67 15.81 4.87
C SER A 171 -12.02 15.13 5.09
N ASP A 172 -12.88 15.74 5.91
CA ASP A 172 -14.20 15.20 6.22
C ASP A 172 -15.23 15.52 5.13
N ASP A 173 -15.02 16.61 4.37
CA ASP A 173 -15.97 17.09 3.36
C ASP A 173 -15.38 17.25 1.95
N TYR A 174 -14.06 17.11 1.81
CA TYR A 174 -13.31 17.21 0.55
C TYR A 174 -13.62 18.50 -0.22
N ARG A 175 -13.76 19.63 0.51
CA ARG A 175 -14.19 20.91 -0.06
C ARG A 175 -13.25 21.43 -1.14
N GLN A 176 -11.94 21.30 -1.00
CA GLN A 176 -10.99 21.89 -1.95
C GLN A 176 -11.02 21.13 -3.27
N VAL A 177 -10.93 19.80 -3.23
CA VAL A 177 -10.98 18.97 -4.45
C VAL A 177 -12.34 19.06 -5.14
N LYS A 178 -13.44 19.15 -4.39
CA LYS A 178 -14.77 19.38 -4.96
C LYS A 178 -14.92 20.79 -5.54
N THR A 179 -14.32 21.81 -4.93
CA THR A 179 -14.29 23.16 -5.50
C THR A 179 -13.54 23.15 -6.84
N MET A 180 -12.39 22.47 -6.92
CA MET A 180 -11.67 22.30 -8.18
C MET A 180 -12.49 21.52 -9.21
N LEU A 181 -13.16 20.43 -8.81
CA LEU A 181 -14.05 19.66 -9.69
C LEU A 181 -15.10 20.54 -10.36
N TYR A 182 -15.74 21.45 -9.62
CA TYR A 182 -16.81 22.29 -10.16
C TYR A 182 -16.29 23.54 -10.87
N ALA A 183 -15.24 24.19 -10.35
CA ALA A 183 -14.75 25.46 -10.87
C ALA A 183 -13.71 25.32 -11.99
N ARG A 184 -12.87 24.28 -11.92
CA ARG A 184 -11.76 23.99 -12.84
C ARG A 184 -11.66 22.48 -13.13
N PRO A 185 -12.70 21.86 -13.71
CA PRO A 185 -12.68 20.43 -14.04
C PRO A 185 -11.51 20.08 -14.97
N ASP A 186 -11.06 21.02 -15.81
CA ASP A 186 -9.88 20.89 -16.65
C ASP A 186 -8.61 20.58 -15.84
N LEU A 187 -8.39 21.29 -14.73
CA LEU A 187 -7.24 21.06 -13.85
C LEU A 187 -7.36 19.73 -13.12
N LEU A 188 -8.54 19.39 -12.62
CA LEU A 188 -8.74 18.11 -11.94
C LEU A 188 -8.55 16.93 -12.90
N HIS A 189 -9.09 17.00 -14.13
CA HIS A 189 -8.88 15.97 -15.14
C HIS A 189 -7.39 15.83 -15.49
N ARG A 190 -6.62 16.93 -15.48
CA ARG A 190 -5.17 16.86 -15.63
C ARG A 190 -4.51 16.12 -14.46
N ILE A 191 -4.88 16.39 -13.21
CA ILE A 191 -4.37 15.64 -12.04
C ILE A 191 -4.68 14.15 -12.18
N LEU A 192 -5.92 13.79 -12.54
CA LEU A 192 -6.38 12.40 -12.64
C LEU A 192 -5.73 11.61 -13.78
N ALA A 193 -5.17 12.29 -14.78
CA ALA A 193 -4.57 11.68 -15.96
C ALA A 193 -3.06 11.43 -15.84
N VAL A 194 -2.40 12.01 -14.83
CA VAL A 194 -0.97 11.82 -14.53
C VAL A 194 -0.79 10.63 -13.61
#